data_AF-R1DBC9-F1
#
_entry.id   AF-R1DBC9-F1
#
_cell.length_a   1.000
_cell.length_b   1.000
_cell.length_c   1.000
_cell.angle_alpha   90.00
_cell.angle_beta   90.00
_cell.angle_gamma   90.00
#
_symmetry.space_group_name_H-M   'P 1'
#
loop_
_entity.id
_entity.type
_entity.pdbx_description
1 polymer ?
#
loop_
_entity_poly.entity_id
_entity_poly.type
_entity_poly.pdbx_seq_one_letter_code
_entity_poly.pdbx_strand_id
1 'polypeptide(L)'
;MCRLAQLYRHGGYYFDNDIAPLFDLRRIIDADTTFVTALTTTAFPQNPRGFFQAFLGAAPGHPVLDVALRRHLRWYDAKARRDAAEIRRVTRGNTRPNVGTVLLRDAFLEWAGGSALAEAEAGGRVSHGSRHASQLLFEAPRSSLGAAYNASRLRRASPLCAFVVADRRSRRVGLISRVFDQNAGVSCLR
;
A
#
# COMPACT_ATOMS: atom_id res chain seq x y z
N MET A 1 -8.99 6.81 7.20
CA MET A 1 -9.60 6.03 8.30
C MET A 1 -10.70 5.11 7.82
N CYS A 2 -11.74 5.61 7.13
CA CYS A 2 -12.88 4.78 6.68
C CYS A 2 -12.48 3.51 5.91
N ARG A 3 -11.49 3.61 5.00
CA ARG A 3 -10.96 2.44 4.27
C ARG A 3 -10.44 1.32 5.19
N LEU A 4 -9.74 1.68 6.27
CA LEU A 4 -9.22 0.72 7.24
C LEU A 4 -10.34 0.10 8.07
N ALA A 5 -11.33 0.91 8.49
CA ALA A 5 -12.48 0.42 9.25
C ALA A 5 -13.35 -0.54 8.43
N GLN A 6 -13.59 -0.20 7.16
CA GLN A 6 -14.33 -1.06 6.23
C GLN A 6 -13.61 -2.40 6.01
N LEU A 7 -12.31 -2.37 5.69
CA LEU A 7 -11.51 -3.58 5.55
C LEU A 7 -11.41 -4.39 6.85
N TYR A 8 -11.30 -3.73 8.01
CA TYR A 8 -11.26 -4.43 9.29
C TYR A 8 -12.56 -5.18 9.55
N ARG A 9 -13.71 -4.55 9.28
CA ARG A 9 -15.02 -5.15 9.56
C ARG A 9 -15.40 -6.23 8.54
N HIS A 10 -15.08 -6.02 7.27
CA HIS A 10 -15.63 -6.84 6.18
C HIS A 10 -14.57 -7.61 5.38
N GLY A 11 -13.29 -7.29 5.55
CA GLY A 11 -12.22 -7.78 4.69
C GLY A 11 -12.36 -7.30 3.24
N GLY A 12 -11.74 -8.04 2.33
CA GLY A 12 -11.81 -7.79 0.88
C GLY A 12 -10.70 -6.88 0.37
N TYR A 13 -11.01 -6.12 -0.67
CA TYR A 13 -10.08 -5.21 -1.32
C TYR A 13 -10.63 -3.78 -1.33
N TYR A 14 -9.72 -2.83 -1.19
CA TYR A 14 -9.95 -1.41 -1.30
C TYR A 14 -9.08 -0.82 -2.42
N PHE A 15 -9.69 0.02 -3.24
CA PHE A 15 -9.03 0.81 -4.27
C PHE A 15 -9.49 2.26 -4.14
N ASP A 16 -8.57 3.21 -4.25
CA ASP A 16 -8.97 4.58 -4.57
C ASP A 16 -9.62 4.61 -5.97
N ASN A 17 -10.52 5.57 -6.19
CA ASN A 17 -11.32 5.66 -7.42
C ASN A 17 -10.51 6.06 -8.66
N ASP A 18 -9.26 6.46 -8.47
CA ASP A 18 -8.27 6.81 -9.49
C ASP A 18 -7.21 5.71 -9.68
N ILE A 19 -7.54 4.47 -9.33
CA ILE A 19 -6.77 3.26 -9.65
C ILE A 19 -7.54 2.38 -10.61
N ALA A 20 -6.82 1.84 -11.59
CA ALA A 20 -7.36 0.94 -12.59
C ALA A 20 -6.74 -0.45 -12.47
N PRO A 21 -7.50 -1.48 -12.05
CA PRO A 21 -7.03 -2.85 -12.17
C PRO A 21 -6.93 -3.22 -13.65
N LEU A 22 -5.82 -3.85 -14.03
CA LEU A 22 -5.57 -4.26 -15.41
C LEU A 22 -6.11 -5.66 -15.70
N PHE A 23 -6.21 -6.49 -14.66
CA PHE A 23 -6.83 -7.81 -14.69
C PHE A 23 -7.23 -8.22 -13.26
N ASP A 24 -7.84 -9.41 -13.14
CA ASP A 24 -8.20 -10.02 -11.86
C ASP A 24 -6.98 -10.22 -10.94
N LEU A 25 -6.85 -9.40 -9.90
CA LEU A 25 -5.72 -9.42 -8.97
C LEU A 25 -5.58 -10.74 -8.21
N ARG A 26 -6.63 -11.58 -8.13
CA ARG A 26 -6.54 -12.93 -7.56
C ARG A 26 -5.60 -13.85 -8.34
N ARG A 27 -5.19 -13.45 -9.55
CA ARG A 27 -4.19 -14.15 -10.38
C ARG A 27 -2.74 -13.81 -10.00
N ILE A 28 -2.52 -12.82 -9.15
CA ILE A 28 -1.19 -12.43 -8.63
C ILE A 28 -1.12 -12.44 -7.11
N ILE A 29 -2.26 -12.31 -6.41
CA ILE A 29 -2.34 -12.38 -4.96
C ILE A 29 -2.62 -13.83 -4.59
N ASP A 30 -1.73 -14.44 -3.81
CA ASP A 30 -1.88 -15.83 -3.39
C ASP A 30 -3.16 -15.98 -2.53
N ALA A 31 -3.89 -17.09 -2.67
CA ALA A 31 -5.22 -17.28 -2.09
C ALA A 31 -5.26 -17.29 -0.55
N ASP A 32 -4.14 -17.60 0.09
CA ASP A 32 -3.93 -17.62 1.54
C ASP A 32 -3.39 -16.28 2.08
N THR A 33 -3.27 -15.25 1.23
CA THR A 33 -2.86 -13.90 1.64
C THR A 33 -3.94 -13.25 2.48
N THR A 34 -3.61 -12.90 3.73
CA THR A 34 -4.51 -12.24 4.68
C THR A 34 -4.32 -10.73 4.76
N PHE A 35 -3.21 -10.21 4.22
CA PHE A 35 -2.98 -8.77 4.08
C PHE A 35 -2.17 -8.48 2.80
N VAL A 36 -2.56 -7.46 2.04
CA VAL A 36 -1.89 -7.07 0.81
C VAL A 36 -1.89 -5.57 0.61
N THR A 37 -0.78 -5.04 0.13
CA THR A 37 -0.64 -3.66 -0.34
C THR A 37 0.58 -3.60 -1.27
N ALA A 38 1.02 -2.40 -1.65
CA ALA A 38 2.27 -2.21 -2.38
C ALA A 38 3.26 -1.34 -1.61
N LEU A 39 4.55 -1.59 -1.78
CA LEU A 39 5.61 -0.67 -1.39
C LEU A 39 5.75 0.41 -2.45
N THR A 40 5.70 1.68 -2.06
CA THR A 40 5.98 2.77 -2.99
C THR A 40 7.49 2.90 -3.24
N THR A 41 7.92 2.84 -4.51
CA THR A 41 9.32 3.14 -4.86
C THR A 41 9.55 4.64 -5.05
N THR A 42 8.50 5.45 -5.18
CA THR A 42 8.67 6.90 -5.06
C THR A 42 8.95 7.21 -3.61
N ALA A 43 10.24 7.32 -3.29
CA ALA A 43 10.68 7.88 -2.03
C ALA A 43 10.21 9.34 -1.99
N PHE A 44 9.00 9.57 -1.47
CA PHE A 44 8.75 10.86 -0.85
C PHE A 44 9.85 11.03 0.20
N PRO A 45 10.55 12.17 0.27
CA PRO A 45 11.63 12.37 1.23
C PRO A 45 11.20 12.05 2.68
N GLN A 46 9.91 12.22 2.95
CA GLN A 46 9.26 11.97 4.24
C GLN A 46 8.87 10.50 4.48
N ASN A 47 8.95 9.63 3.46
CA ASN A 47 8.49 8.24 3.53
C ASN A 47 9.18 7.34 2.47
N PRO A 48 10.51 7.16 2.54
CA PRO A 48 11.20 6.18 1.71
C PRO A 48 10.62 4.80 2.03
N ARG A 49 10.04 4.12 1.04
CA ARG A 49 9.42 2.79 1.15
C ARG A 49 8.13 2.78 1.99
N GLY A 50 7.30 3.79 1.78
CA GLY A 50 5.94 3.84 2.34
C GLY A 50 5.02 2.77 1.78
N PHE A 51 3.90 2.52 2.46
CA PHE A 51 2.81 1.71 1.93
C PHE A 51 1.94 2.51 0.95
N PHE A 52 1.58 1.90 -0.16
CA PHE A 52 0.70 2.48 -1.16
C PHE A 52 -0.76 2.27 -0.75
N GLN A 53 -1.29 3.18 0.06
CA GLN A 53 -2.62 3.03 0.68
C GLN A 53 -3.81 3.13 -0.28
N ALA A 54 -3.55 3.56 -1.51
CA ALA A 54 -4.57 3.61 -2.53
C ALA A 54 -4.96 2.18 -3.01
N PHE A 55 -4.12 1.18 -2.73
CA PHE A 55 -4.48 -0.24 -2.84
C PHE A 55 -4.21 -1.00 -1.54
N LEU A 56 -5.26 -1.59 -0.97
CA LEU A 56 -5.19 -2.40 0.24
C LEU A 56 -6.09 -3.63 0.09
N GLY A 57 -5.70 -4.75 0.70
CA GLY A 57 -6.59 -5.88 0.92
C GLY A 57 -6.29 -6.54 2.25
N ALA A 58 -7.32 -7.10 2.88
CA ALA A 58 -7.16 -7.79 4.15
C ALA A 58 -8.28 -8.80 4.38
N ALA A 59 -7.99 -9.82 5.19
CA ALA A 59 -9.02 -10.63 5.82
C ALA A 59 -9.80 -9.80 6.86
N PRO A 60 -11.07 -10.12 7.14
CA PRO A 60 -11.81 -9.50 8.23
C PRO A 60 -11.08 -9.68 9.57
N GLY A 61 -11.09 -8.65 10.41
CA GLY A 61 -10.44 -8.67 11.72
C GLY A 61 -8.91 -8.69 11.70
N HIS A 62 -8.27 -8.36 10.57
CA HIS A 62 -6.82 -8.50 10.46
C HIS A 62 -6.06 -7.65 11.51
N PRO A 63 -5.09 -8.23 12.26
CA PRO A 63 -4.41 -7.51 13.35
C PRO A 63 -3.71 -6.21 12.94
N VAL A 64 -3.11 -6.17 11.74
CA VAL A 64 -2.50 -4.94 11.19
C VAL A 64 -3.49 -3.79 11.15
N LEU A 65 -4.75 -4.07 10.78
CA LEU A 65 -5.77 -3.04 10.69
C LEU A 65 -6.26 -2.59 12.06
N ASP A 66 -6.37 -3.48 13.05
CA ASP A 66 -6.68 -3.09 14.44
C ASP A 66 -5.59 -2.16 15.00
N VAL A 67 -4.32 -2.58 14.90
CA VAL A 67 -3.18 -1.75 15.35
C VAL A 67 -3.15 -0.41 14.62
N ALA A 68 -3.39 -0.41 13.30
CA ALA A 68 -3.45 0.83 12.52
C ALA A 68 -4.59 1.75 12.98
N LEU A 69 -5.79 1.22 13.23
CA LEU A 69 -6.95 2.00 13.70
C LEU A 69 -6.69 2.60 15.08
N ARG A 70 -6.14 1.84 16.03
CA ARG A 70 -5.76 2.35 17.35
C ARG A 70 -4.72 3.45 17.28
N ARG A 71 -3.73 3.31 16.39
CA ARG A 71 -2.71 4.34 16.13
C ARG A 71 -3.32 5.61 15.56
N HIS A 72 -4.29 5.48 14.64
CA HIS A 72 -5.02 6.64 14.13
C HIS A 72 -5.80 7.33 15.25
N LEU A 73 -6.53 6.58 16.09
CA LEU A 73 -7.27 7.15 17.21
C LEU A 73 -6.35 7.96 18.13
N ARG A 74 -5.23 7.35 18.59
CA ARG A 74 -4.22 8.05 19.42
C ARG A 74 -3.70 9.32 18.76
N TRP A 75 -3.43 9.28 17.45
CA TRP A 75 -2.96 10.46 16.73
C TRP A 75 -4.00 11.58 16.71
N TYR A 76 -5.27 11.26 16.45
CA TYR A 76 -6.35 12.25 16.44
C TYR A 76 -6.63 12.81 17.84
N ASP A 77 -6.60 11.99 18.88
CA ASP A 77 -6.76 12.42 20.27
C ASP A 77 -5.64 13.36 20.70
N ALA A 78 -4.38 13.03 20.35
CA ALA A 78 -3.24 13.89 20.60
C ALA A 78 -3.36 15.23 19.85
N LYS A 79 -3.82 15.19 18.60
CA LYS A 79 -4.08 16.41 17.81
C LYS A 79 -5.17 17.28 18.44
N ALA A 80 -6.27 16.69 18.89
CA ALA A 80 -7.35 17.39 19.57
C ALA A 80 -6.87 18.08 20.86
N ARG A 81 -6.01 17.40 21.63
CA ARG A 81 -5.39 17.94 22.85
C ARG A 81 -4.19 18.86 22.61
N ARG A 82 -3.76 19.04 21.35
CA ARG A 82 -2.52 19.76 20.97
C ARG A 82 -1.26 19.21 21.64
N ASP A 83 -1.22 17.89 21.87
CA ASP A 83 -0.12 17.18 22.51
C ASP A 83 1.00 16.86 21.50
N ALA A 84 1.89 17.83 21.28
CA ALA A 84 2.97 17.71 20.30
C ALA A 84 3.96 16.57 20.62
N ALA A 85 4.12 16.22 21.89
CA ALA A 85 5.01 15.12 22.31
C ALA A 85 4.42 13.76 21.90
N GLU A 86 3.13 13.55 22.15
CA GLU A 86 2.44 12.33 21.72
C GLU A 86 2.35 12.22 20.19
N ILE A 87 2.08 13.34 19.48
CA ILE A 87 2.09 13.34 18.00
C ILE A 87 3.45 12.83 17.50
N ARG A 88 4.56 13.39 18.00
CA ARG A 88 5.92 12.95 17.62
C ARG A 88 6.16 11.49 17.98
N ARG A 89 5.67 11.02 19.13
CA ARG A 89 5.81 9.61 19.54
C ARG A 89 5.08 8.66 18.59
N VAL A 90 3.82 8.97 18.28
CA VAL A 90 2.97 8.15 17.41
C VAL A 90 3.48 8.14 15.96
N THR A 91 4.05 9.24 15.48
CA THR A 91 4.63 9.35 14.13
C THR A 91 6.12 9.02 14.08
N ARG A 92 6.72 8.53 15.17
CA ARG A 92 8.16 8.22 15.28
C ARG A 92 9.06 9.37 14.83
N GLY A 93 8.68 10.60 15.18
CA GLY A 93 9.43 11.82 14.88
C GLY A 93 9.10 12.46 13.53
N ASN A 94 8.26 11.83 12.69
CA ASN A 94 7.85 12.44 11.42
C ASN A 94 6.84 13.57 11.70
N THR A 95 7.22 14.82 11.41
CA THR A 95 6.44 16.03 11.72
C THR A 95 5.55 16.52 10.59
N ARG A 96 5.73 16.00 9.36
CA ARG A 96 4.83 16.24 8.21
C ARG A 96 4.46 14.95 7.46
N PRO A 97 4.08 13.85 8.14
CA PRO A 97 3.83 12.60 7.46
C PRO A 97 2.54 12.67 6.66
N ASN A 98 2.50 11.93 5.55
CA ASN A 98 1.24 11.31 5.15
C ASN A 98 0.86 10.32 6.27
N VAL A 99 0.13 10.82 7.27
CA VAL A 99 -0.16 10.15 8.54
C VAL A 99 -0.73 8.77 8.29
N GLY A 100 -1.68 8.66 7.35
CA GLY A 100 -2.28 7.39 6.97
C GLY A 100 -1.22 6.34 6.65
N THR A 101 -0.37 6.64 5.66
CA THR A 101 0.67 5.71 5.20
C THR A 101 1.65 5.34 6.30
N VAL A 102 2.13 6.32 7.06
CA VAL A 102 3.12 6.09 8.12
C VAL A 102 2.54 5.20 9.20
N LEU A 103 1.33 5.49 9.68
CA LEU A 103 0.71 4.71 10.76
C LEU A 103 0.39 3.28 10.34
N LEU A 104 -0.02 3.05 9.09
CA LEU A 104 -0.28 1.69 8.60
C LEU A 104 1.02 0.89 8.44
N ARG A 105 2.08 1.50 7.89
CA ARG A 105 3.39 0.84 7.79
C ARG A 105 3.92 0.49 9.18
N ASP A 106 3.81 1.41 10.12
CA ASP A 106 4.27 1.18 11.49
C ASP A 106 3.44 0.09 12.19
N ALA A 107 2.13 0.06 11.96
CA ALA A 107 1.26 -1.01 12.45
C ALA A 107 1.63 -2.37 11.87
N PHE A 108 1.95 -2.41 10.57
CA PHE A 108 2.45 -3.62 9.92
C PHE A 108 3.76 -4.07 10.56
N LEU A 109 4.75 -3.19 10.70
CA LEU A 109 6.05 -3.55 11.29
C LEU A 109 5.95 -3.99 12.75
N GLU A 110 5.07 -3.36 13.53
CA GLU A 110 4.81 -3.75 14.92
C GLU A 110 4.22 -5.16 15.00
N TRP A 111 3.24 -5.47 14.16
CA TRP A 111 2.60 -6.79 14.16
C TRP A 111 3.46 -7.88 13.51
N ALA A 112 4.09 -7.57 12.38
CA ALA A 112 4.83 -8.52 11.55
C ALA A 112 6.24 -8.82 12.07
N GLY A 113 6.80 -7.95 12.90
CA GLY A 113 8.19 -7.99 13.33
C GLY A 113 9.13 -7.20 12.41
N GLY A 114 10.33 -6.89 12.93
CA GLY A 114 11.29 -5.99 12.28
C GLY A 114 11.88 -6.49 10.95
N SER A 115 11.96 -7.81 10.74
CA SER A 115 12.50 -8.41 9.51
C SER A 115 11.50 -8.46 8.36
N ALA A 116 10.20 -8.37 8.65
CA ALA A 116 9.15 -8.59 7.67
C ALA A 116 9.25 -7.68 6.45
N LEU A 117 9.69 -6.42 6.62
CA LEU A 117 9.84 -5.53 5.48
C LEU A 117 10.99 -5.95 4.56
N ALA A 118 12.11 -6.40 5.12
CA ALA A 118 13.23 -6.89 4.32
C ALA A 118 12.87 -8.18 3.57
N GLU A 119 12.14 -9.09 4.24
CA GLU A 119 11.61 -10.32 3.64
C GLU A 119 10.63 -10.01 2.50
N ALA A 120 9.72 -9.06 2.72
CA ALA A 120 8.77 -8.62 1.71
C ALA A 120 9.47 -7.92 0.53
N GLU A 121 10.53 -7.15 0.77
CA GLU A 121 11.31 -6.53 -0.30
C GLU A 121 12.05 -7.58 -1.15
N ALA A 122 12.56 -8.64 -0.52
CA ALA A 122 13.28 -9.71 -1.20
C ALA A 122 12.35 -10.66 -1.98
N GLY A 123 11.23 -11.07 -1.38
CA GLY A 123 10.36 -12.14 -1.89
C GLY A 123 8.93 -11.73 -2.22
N GLY A 124 8.51 -10.50 -1.88
CA GLY A 124 7.14 -10.01 -2.06
C GLY A 124 6.13 -10.62 -1.09
N ARG A 125 6.52 -11.55 -0.22
CA ARG A 125 5.63 -12.30 0.68
C ARG A 125 6.30 -12.57 2.03
N VAL A 126 5.51 -12.51 3.10
CA VAL A 126 5.92 -12.79 4.47
C VAL A 126 4.87 -13.66 5.14
N SER A 127 5.29 -14.74 5.79
CA SER A 127 4.40 -15.60 6.59
C SER A 127 4.44 -15.18 8.05
N HIS A 128 3.29 -15.07 8.70
CA HIS A 128 3.18 -14.67 10.11
C HIS A 128 2.48 -15.79 10.89
N GLY A 129 3.29 -16.69 11.46
CA GLY A 129 2.78 -17.92 12.07
C GLY A 129 2.04 -18.80 11.06
N SER A 130 1.09 -19.60 11.53
CA SER A 130 0.36 -20.58 10.70
C SER A 130 -0.90 -20.05 10.03
N ARG A 131 -1.37 -18.83 10.37
CA ARG A 131 -2.70 -18.34 9.98
C ARG A 131 -2.69 -17.10 9.08
N HIS A 132 -1.55 -16.43 8.97
CA HIS A 132 -1.47 -15.15 8.29
C HIS A 132 -0.32 -15.13 7.31
N ALA A 133 -0.57 -14.49 6.18
CA ALA A 133 0.46 -14.19 5.20
C ALA A 133 0.21 -12.81 4.60
N SER A 134 1.27 -12.04 4.51
CA SER A 134 1.25 -10.72 3.88
C SER A 134 1.94 -10.77 2.54
N GLN A 135 1.31 -10.20 1.51
CA GLN A 135 1.94 -10.02 0.21
C GLN A 135 2.14 -8.52 -0.04
N LEU A 136 3.39 -8.09 -0.20
CA LEU A 136 3.71 -6.71 -0.56
C LEU A 136 4.12 -6.66 -2.03
N LEU A 137 3.25 -6.09 -2.84
CA LEU A 137 3.54 -5.72 -4.22
C LEU A 137 4.50 -4.51 -4.22
N PHE A 138 4.85 -4.01 -5.40
CA PHE A 138 5.65 -2.78 -5.50
C PHE A 138 5.08 -1.84 -6.56
N GLU A 139 4.96 -0.56 -6.22
CA GLU A 139 4.66 0.51 -7.16
C GLU A 139 5.98 0.97 -7.79
N ALA A 140 6.07 1.05 -9.12
CA ALA A 140 7.26 1.55 -9.80
C ALA A 140 6.91 2.32 -11.07
N PRO A 141 7.81 3.19 -11.55
CA PRO A 141 7.71 3.75 -12.89
C PRO A 141 7.64 2.62 -13.92
N ARG A 142 6.68 2.64 -14.84
CA ARG A 142 6.55 1.71 -15.95
C ARG A 142 7.82 1.66 -16.80
N SER A 143 8.48 2.79 -17.00
CA SER A 143 9.76 2.88 -17.72
C SER A 143 10.90 2.15 -17.02
N SER A 144 10.81 1.95 -15.70
CA SER A 144 11.79 1.17 -14.94
C SER A 144 11.52 -0.33 -14.95
N LEU A 145 10.34 -0.75 -15.42
CA LEU A 145 10.01 -2.16 -15.57
C LEU A 145 10.58 -2.69 -16.88
N GLY A 146 11.48 -3.66 -16.79
CA GLY A 146 12.00 -4.35 -17.97
C GLY A 146 10.93 -5.14 -18.72
N ALA A 147 11.28 -5.63 -19.92
CA ALA A 147 10.39 -6.41 -20.78
C ALA A 147 9.74 -7.63 -20.08
N ALA A 148 10.41 -8.16 -19.05
CA ALA A 148 9.94 -9.30 -18.27
C ALA A 148 8.59 -9.06 -17.56
N TYR A 149 8.17 -7.82 -17.34
CA TYR A 149 6.89 -7.51 -16.69
C TYR A 149 5.70 -7.48 -17.66
N ASN A 150 5.92 -7.81 -18.95
CA ASN A 150 4.93 -7.75 -20.02
C ASN A 150 4.17 -6.41 -20.09
N ALA A 151 4.84 -5.33 -19.65
CA ALA A 151 4.28 -3.98 -19.60
C ALA A 151 4.05 -3.39 -21.00
N SER A 152 4.60 -4.03 -22.04
CA SER A 152 4.39 -3.67 -23.46
C SER A 152 2.93 -3.83 -23.90
N ARG A 153 2.14 -4.68 -23.22
CA ARG A 153 0.69 -4.81 -23.48
C ARG A 153 -0.13 -3.63 -22.99
N LEU A 154 0.44 -2.77 -22.16
CA LEU A 154 -0.15 -1.49 -21.77
C LEU A 154 0.03 -0.53 -22.96
N ARG A 155 -0.96 -0.53 -23.88
CA ARG A 155 -1.04 0.37 -25.04
C ARG A 155 -0.69 1.81 -24.63
N ARG A 156 -0.07 2.58 -25.55
CA ARG A 156 0.40 3.99 -25.42
C ARG A 156 -0.25 4.72 -24.25
N ALA A 157 0.29 4.48 -23.07
CA ALA A 157 -0.25 5.03 -21.86
C ALA A 157 0.22 6.48 -21.83
N SER A 158 -0.72 7.40 -21.55
CA SER A 158 -0.39 8.80 -21.26
C SER A 158 0.81 8.88 -20.31
N PRO A 159 1.66 9.92 -20.36
CA PRO A 159 2.68 10.17 -19.33
C PRO A 159 2.13 10.07 -17.89
N LEU A 160 0.82 10.29 -17.72
CA LEU A 160 0.10 10.14 -16.46
C LEU A 160 0.05 8.71 -15.91
N CYS A 161 0.19 7.70 -16.76
CA CYS A 161 0.19 6.28 -16.38
C CYS A 161 1.60 5.78 -16.13
N ALA A 162 2.48 6.69 -15.70
CA ALA A 162 3.88 6.40 -15.48
C ALA A 162 4.08 5.39 -14.35
N PHE A 163 3.14 5.20 -13.43
CA PHE A 163 3.32 4.31 -12.28
C PHE A 163 2.33 3.16 -12.26
N VAL A 164 2.85 1.97 -12.00
CA VAL A 164 2.07 0.74 -11.90
C VAL A 164 2.44 -0.02 -10.64
N VAL A 165 1.52 -0.82 -10.13
CA VAL A 165 1.84 -1.82 -9.10
C VAL A 165 1.99 -3.18 -9.75
N ALA A 166 3.11 -3.83 -9.42
CA ALA A 166 3.48 -5.12 -9.96
C ALA A 166 3.86 -6.10 -8.85
N ASP A 167 3.80 -7.38 -9.17
CA ASP A 167 4.30 -8.46 -8.34
C ASP A 167 5.69 -8.88 -8.81
N ARG A 168 6.68 -8.91 -7.90
CA ARG A 168 8.06 -9.29 -8.21
C ARG A 168 8.16 -10.77 -8.58
N ARG A 169 7.36 -11.62 -7.93
CA ARG A 169 7.39 -13.08 -8.10
C ARG A 169 6.91 -13.50 -9.48
N SER A 170 5.68 -13.13 -9.82
CA SER A 170 5.06 -13.47 -11.11
C SER A 170 5.51 -12.57 -12.26
N ARG A 171 6.19 -11.46 -11.97
CA ARG A 171 6.56 -10.40 -12.93
C ARG A 171 5.34 -9.92 -13.72
N ARG A 172 4.24 -9.67 -13.02
CA ARG A 172 2.99 -9.20 -13.62
C ARG A 172 2.59 -7.84 -13.06
N VAL A 173 2.08 -6.99 -13.94
CA VAL A 173 1.55 -5.66 -13.56
C VAL A 173 0.07 -5.77 -13.26
N GLY A 174 -0.33 -5.62 -12.00
CA GLY A 174 -1.72 -5.80 -11.58
C GLY A 174 -2.61 -4.57 -11.81
N LEU A 175 -2.07 -3.37 -11.61
CA LEU A 175 -2.86 -2.13 -11.62
C LEU A 175 -2.04 -0.90 -12.01
N ILE A 176 -2.72 0.10 -12.58
CA ILE A 176 -2.18 1.45 -12.80
C ILE A 176 -2.45 2.25 -11.53
N SER A 177 -1.39 2.75 -10.90
CA SER A 177 -1.46 3.37 -9.57
C SER A 177 -1.89 4.85 -9.58
N ARG A 178 -1.81 5.51 -10.74
CA ARG A 178 -2.14 6.93 -10.91
C ARG A 178 -2.87 7.07 -12.23
N VAL A 179 -4.20 7.15 -12.17
CA VAL A 179 -5.05 7.19 -13.37
C VAL A 179 -5.48 8.63 -13.71
N PHE A 180 -5.35 9.57 -12.77
CA PHE A 180 -5.83 10.94 -12.95
C PHE A 180 -4.80 12.00 -12.50
N ASP A 181 -4.61 13.01 -13.35
CA ASP A 181 -3.95 14.27 -12.97
C ASP A 181 -4.99 15.38 -12.97
N GLN A 182 -5.31 15.87 -11.77
CA GLN A 182 -6.30 16.92 -11.55
C GLN A 182 -5.93 18.23 -12.25
N ASN A 183 -4.65 18.51 -12.45
CA ASN A 183 -4.18 19.73 -13.11
C ASN A 183 -4.29 19.63 -14.63
N ALA A 184 -4.14 18.43 -15.19
CA ALA A 184 -4.18 18.21 -16.63
C ALA A 184 -5.58 17.86 -17.15
N GLY A 185 -6.50 17.38 -16.30
CA GLY A 185 -7.84 16.93 -16.72
C GLY A 185 -7.82 15.69 -17.62
N VAL A 186 -6.75 14.88 -17.55
CA VAL A 186 -6.55 13.71 -18.42
C VAL A 186 -6.60 12.41 -17.60
N SER A 187 -7.32 11.41 -18.14
CA SER A 187 -7.41 10.05 -17.60
C SER A 187 -6.51 9.08 -18.37
N CYS A 188 -5.95 8.10 -17.66
CA CYS A 188 -5.20 6.97 -18.20
C CYS A 188 -6.05 5.95 -18.96
N LEU A 189 -7.35 5.92 -18.71
CA LEU A 189 -8.30 5.05 -19.39
C LEU A 189 -9.08 5.92 -20.40
N ARG A 190 -8.77 5.75 -21.68
CA ARG A 190 -9.61 6.18 -22.81
C ARG A 190 -10.15 4.96 -23.51
#